data_AF-A0A9P8W1B6-F1
#
_entry.id   AF-A0A9P8W1B6-F1
#
_cell.length_a   1.000
_cell.length_b   1.000
_cell.length_c   1.000
_cell.angle_alpha   90.00
_cell.angle_beta   90.00
_cell.angle_gamma   90.00
#
_symmetry.space_group_name_H-M   'P 1'
#
loop_
_entity.id
_entity.type
_entity.pdbx_description
1 polymer ?
#
loop_
_entity_poly.entity_id
_entity_poly.type
_entity_poly.pdbx_seq_one_letter_code
_entity_poly.pdbx_strand_id
1 'polypeptide(L)'
;MPRQFQFVSVSNPTEPVSSDVRKLTHSHAIRQVHAEERRLRTQRYRREVLRARAEENRALLDPGFVSRMLSYGRDPFSTLARPLSSQEHFLLDHYVRVVVPYSAMHCGLFEYPGDHHGQILRDWVGLAITDKNLLDAAVLLSACRNILHSKPDDLTLTQMTLQYKQRGLQTLRQAVGGVSSPVNILTVAKALALSFDEHLETWLLFPCAEKIQCTMSSLTPAIPVGSWVLVTGATGFVASHVTRQFLERGYKVRGTVRDLAQASWLADDHFKTYVESGDLELVAVPDLAADGAFDEAVKGVLAVAHIATITSFDPDPNNVVPQTVAGVTSILKAAAEERSVQQIVFTSSIMAAILPLKGDDTRVARDTWNEVAVQAAWAPPPYEPSRAMFTYAASKVAAEKEVWNFVEENNPHYTVNVICPSGILGEPLHKKHAETPANWVAALFKGDKASLDPWPAAFFVDIHDIALLHVAAILDPEVKNARLHTWGHSSQWNEFLAVLRKLRPQKEFIADYPDPYYLTMSTDQSESIALLKKWAGQDGWKPLKDSISESIENPYFQFQ
;
A
#
# COMPACT_ATOMS: atom_id res chain seq x y z
N MET A 1 1.82 28.32 -43.11
CA MET A 1 0.57 28.92 -43.65
C MET A 1 -0.48 28.91 -42.56
N PRO A 2 -1.13 30.05 -42.24
CA PRO A 2 -2.20 30.06 -41.25
C PRO A 2 -3.41 29.32 -41.82
N ARG A 3 -3.94 28.33 -41.09
CA ARG A 3 -5.15 27.60 -41.47
C ARG A 3 -6.34 28.55 -41.36
N GLN A 4 -6.78 29.09 -42.48
CA GLN A 4 -7.99 29.91 -42.58
C GLN A 4 -9.20 28.98 -42.46
N PHE A 5 -9.92 29.04 -41.35
CA PHE A 5 -11.19 28.34 -41.22
C PHE A 5 -12.25 29.08 -42.05
N GLN A 6 -12.67 28.47 -43.16
CA GLN A 6 -13.85 28.94 -43.91
C GLN A 6 -15.11 28.36 -43.27
N PHE A 7 -15.89 29.23 -42.63
CA PHE A 7 -17.25 28.91 -42.22
C PHE A 7 -18.16 29.01 -43.44
N VAL A 8 -18.77 27.89 -43.84
CA VAL A 8 -19.84 27.89 -44.84
C VAL A 8 -21.13 28.28 -44.13
N SER A 9 -21.55 29.53 -44.34
CA SER A 9 -22.84 30.01 -43.87
C SER A 9 -23.97 29.34 -44.67
N VAL A 10 -24.90 28.66 -43.99
CA VAL A 10 -26.06 27.98 -44.62
C VAL A 10 -27.34 28.80 -44.42
N SER A 11 -27.25 30.13 -44.34
CA SER A 11 -28.40 30.98 -44.00
C SER A 11 -29.15 31.60 -45.19
N ASN A 12 -28.85 31.25 -46.45
CA ASN A 12 -29.64 31.68 -47.61
C ASN A 12 -29.85 30.54 -48.64
N PRO A 13 -31.05 29.94 -48.74
CA PRO A 13 -31.30 28.78 -49.61
C PRO A 13 -31.60 29.14 -51.09
N THR A 14 -31.38 30.39 -51.53
CA THR A 14 -31.81 30.87 -52.86
C THR A 14 -30.68 31.22 -53.84
N GLU A 15 -29.40 31.12 -53.47
CA GLU A 15 -28.29 31.31 -54.42
C GLU A 15 -27.73 29.97 -54.96
N PRO A 16 -27.43 29.88 -56.28
CA PRO A 16 -26.87 28.67 -56.87
C PRO A 16 -25.43 28.45 -56.38
N VAL A 17 -25.27 27.52 -55.44
CA VAL A 17 -23.97 27.04 -54.94
C VAL A 17 -23.09 26.54 -56.09
N SER A 18 -21.83 27.00 -56.17
CA SER A 18 -20.89 26.63 -57.24
C SER A 18 -20.64 25.12 -57.30
N SER A 19 -20.32 24.61 -58.50
CA SER A 19 -20.11 23.17 -58.74
C SER A 19 -19.00 22.57 -57.87
N ASP A 20 -17.98 23.35 -57.52
CA ASP A 20 -16.86 22.91 -56.69
C ASP A 20 -17.24 22.76 -55.22
N VAL A 21 -18.07 23.65 -54.68
CA VAL A 21 -18.61 23.52 -53.32
C VAL A 21 -19.53 22.31 -53.24
N ARG A 22 -20.37 22.06 -54.26
CA ARG A 22 -21.21 20.84 -54.32
C ARG A 22 -20.38 19.56 -54.32
N LYS A 23 -19.29 19.51 -55.09
CA LYS A 23 -18.36 18.36 -55.10
C LYS A 23 -17.68 18.16 -53.76
N LEU A 24 -17.27 19.23 -53.08
CA LEU A 24 -16.61 19.16 -51.78
C LEU A 24 -17.57 18.66 -50.69
N THR A 25 -18.79 19.17 -50.65
CA THR A 25 -19.83 18.74 -49.71
C THR A 25 -20.22 17.27 -49.94
N HIS A 26 -20.33 16.86 -51.20
CA HIS A 26 -20.58 15.45 -51.55
C HIS A 26 -19.42 14.54 -51.14
N SER A 27 -18.17 14.99 -51.31
CA SER A 27 -16.97 14.25 -50.86
C SER A 27 -16.91 14.13 -49.32
N HIS A 28 -17.30 15.18 -48.59
CA HIS A 28 -17.38 15.14 -47.13
C HIS A 28 -18.49 14.23 -46.64
N ALA A 29 -19.68 14.27 -47.27
CA ALA A 29 -20.79 13.38 -46.96
C ALA A 29 -20.41 11.91 -47.18
N ILE A 30 -19.78 11.57 -48.32
CA ILE A 30 -19.30 10.21 -48.59
C ILE A 30 -18.27 9.77 -47.55
N ARG A 31 -17.32 10.64 -47.17
CA ARG A 31 -16.31 10.31 -46.15
C ARG A 31 -16.93 10.09 -44.78
N GLN A 32 -17.97 10.84 -44.44
CA GLN A 32 -18.69 10.69 -43.18
C GLN A 32 -19.49 9.37 -43.14
N VAL A 33 -20.18 9.03 -44.23
CA VAL A 33 -20.87 7.73 -44.39
C VAL A 33 -19.89 6.56 -44.29
N HIS A 34 -18.72 6.64 -44.94
CA HIS A 34 -17.68 5.61 -44.83
C HIS A 34 -17.05 5.50 -43.44
N ALA A 35 -16.96 6.61 -42.69
CA ALA A 35 -16.49 6.59 -41.30
C ALA A 35 -17.53 5.95 -40.37
N GLU A 36 -18.81 6.21 -40.61
CA GLU A 36 -19.93 5.63 -39.88
C GLU A 36 -20.07 4.13 -40.14
N GLU A 37 -19.95 3.69 -41.39
CA GLU A 37 -19.91 2.26 -41.74
C GLU A 37 -18.73 1.54 -41.08
N ARG A 38 -17.54 2.16 -41.03
CA ARG A 38 -16.38 1.56 -40.35
C ARG A 38 -16.62 1.44 -38.86
N ARG A 39 -17.20 2.45 -38.20
CA ARG A 39 -17.62 2.38 -36.79
C ARG A 39 -18.63 1.26 -36.55
N LEU A 40 -19.61 1.11 -37.43
CA LEU A 40 -20.62 0.05 -37.34
C LEU A 40 -20.01 -1.35 -37.53
N ARG A 41 -19.04 -1.52 -38.44
CA ARG A 41 -18.28 -2.79 -38.59
C ARG A 41 -17.44 -3.10 -37.37
N THR A 42 -16.72 -2.11 -36.81
CA THR A 42 -15.96 -2.29 -35.57
C THR A 42 -16.86 -2.62 -34.38
N GLN A 43 -18.05 -2.01 -34.29
CA GLN A 43 -19.04 -2.35 -33.28
C GLN A 43 -19.65 -3.75 -33.47
N ARG A 44 -19.93 -4.18 -34.71
CA ARG A 44 -20.38 -5.56 -34.99
C ARG A 44 -19.30 -6.57 -34.63
N TYR A 45 -18.06 -6.36 -35.06
CA TYR A 45 -16.94 -7.23 -34.73
C TYR A 45 -16.72 -7.30 -33.21
N ARG A 46 -16.75 -6.17 -32.49
CA ARG A 46 -16.70 -6.16 -31.02
C ARG A 46 -17.88 -6.92 -30.40
N ARG A 47 -19.09 -6.81 -30.94
CA ARG A 47 -20.26 -7.56 -30.46
C ARG A 47 -20.14 -9.06 -30.74
N GLU A 48 -19.57 -9.45 -31.88
CA GLU A 48 -19.33 -10.86 -32.24
C GLU A 48 -18.22 -11.46 -31.38
N VAL A 49 -17.12 -10.74 -31.16
CA VAL A 49 -16.04 -11.16 -30.23
C VAL A 49 -16.57 -11.27 -28.79
N LEU A 50 -17.41 -10.34 -28.35
CA LEU A 50 -18.07 -10.41 -27.04
C LEU A 50 -19.10 -11.54 -26.95
N ARG A 51 -19.82 -11.87 -28.05
CA ARG A 51 -20.71 -13.05 -28.12
C ARG A 51 -19.92 -14.35 -28.08
N ALA A 52 -18.84 -14.46 -28.84
CA ALA A 52 -17.96 -15.63 -28.82
C ALA A 52 -17.34 -15.85 -27.44
N ARG A 53 -16.86 -14.77 -26.78
CA ARG A 53 -16.40 -14.81 -25.38
C ARG A 53 -17.53 -15.14 -24.40
N ALA A 54 -18.76 -14.69 -24.64
CA ALA A 54 -19.91 -15.00 -23.81
C ALA A 54 -20.38 -16.46 -23.99
N GLU A 55 -20.24 -17.04 -25.19
CA GLU A 55 -20.50 -18.45 -25.48
C GLU A 55 -19.41 -19.35 -24.91
N GLU A 56 -18.14 -18.94 -25.00
CA GLU A 56 -16.99 -19.60 -24.37
C GLU A 56 -17.09 -19.58 -22.83
N ASN A 57 -17.53 -18.46 -22.25
CA ASN A 57 -17.86 -18.37 -20.82
C ASN A 57 -19.14 -19.13 -20.44
N ARG A 58 -20.07 -19.36 -21.37
CA ARG A 58 -21.26 -20.22 -21.15
C ARG A 58 -20.88 -21.69 -21.08
N ALA A 59 -19.86 -22.11 -21.82
CA ALA A 59 -19.35 -23.48 -21.81
C ALA A 59 -18.55 -23.83 -20.53
N LEU A 60 -18.09 -22.81 -19.78
CA LEU A 60 -17.37 -22.96 -18.51
C LEU A 60 -18.28 -22.90 -17.26
N LEU A 61 -19.58 -22.69 -17.43
CA LEU A 61 -20.55 -22.62 -16.33
C LEU A 61 -21.35 -23.92 -16.28
N ASP A 62 -20.94 -24.87 -15.44
CA ASP A 62 -21.85 -25.88 -14.95
C ASP A 62 -22.93 -25.16 -14.10
N PRO A 63 -24.23 -25.16 -14.48
CA PRO A 63 -25.25 -24.46 -13.71
C PRO A 63 -25.36 -25.12 -12.34
N GLY A 64 -24.78 -24.54 -11.29
CA GLY A 64 -24.79 -25.23 -10.01
C GLY A 64 -26.19 -25.33 -9.39
N PHE A 65 -26.26 -26.08 -8.30
CA PHE A 65 -27.49 -26.61 -7.67
C PHE A 65 -28.67 -25.63 -7.55
N VAL A 66 -28.45 -24.38 -7.14
CA VAL A 66 -29.51 -23.36 -6.98
C VAL A 66 -30.14 -22.96 -8.31
N SER A 67 -29.32 -22.76 -9.36
CA SER A 67 -29.81 -22.45 -10.70
C SER A 67 -30.49 -23.65 -11.37
N ARG A 68 -30.18 -24.89 -10.96
CA ARG A 68 -30.85 -26.11 -11.45
C ARG A 68 -32.20 -26.35 -10.76
N MET A 69 -32.40 -25.90 -9.51
CA MET A 69 -33.69 -26.04 -8.80
C MET A 69 -34.76 -25.01 -9.19
N LEU A 70 -34.37 -23.85 -9.77
CA LEU A 70 -35.25 -22.69 -9.95
C LEU A 70 -35.46 -22.28 -11.42
N SER A 71 -35.51 -23.25 -12.34
CA SER A 71 -35.57 -23.04 -13.80
C SER A 71 -36.78 -22.23 -14.31
N TYR A 72 -37.78 -21.95 -13.47
CA TYR A 72 -38.97 -21.16 -13.81
C TYR A 72 -39.11 -19.84 -13.04
N GLY A 73 -38.09 -19.41 -12.30
CA GLY A 73 -38.17 -18.17 -11.51
C GLY A 73 -39.24 -18.20 -10.40
N ARG A 74 -39.67 -19.40 -10.01
CA ARG A 74 -40.50 -19.64 -8.84
C ARG A 74 -39.78 -20.64 -7.95
N ASP A 75 -39.70 -20.30 -6.68
CA ASP A 75 -39.31 -21.21 -5.63
C ASP A 75 -40.40 -22.30 -5.46
N PRO A 76 -40.12 -23.57 -5.81
CA PRO A 76 -41.11 -24.63 -5.74
C PRO A 76 -41.48 -25.00 -4.29
N PHE A 77 -40.69 -24.55 -3.31
CA PHE A 77 -40.86 -24.87 -1.89
C PHE A 77 -41.37 -23.69 -1.06
N SER A 78 -41.62 -22.52 -1.66
CA SER A 78 -42.09 -21.29 -0.98
C SER A 78 -41.20 -20.88 0.22
N THR A 79 -39.90 -21.12 0.13
CA THR A 79 -38.87 -20.78 1.10
C THR A 79 -38.47 -19.30 1.08
N LEU A 80 -38.62 -18.61 -0.05
CA LEU A 80 -38.30 -17.17 -0.19
C LEU A 80 -39.42 -16.29 0.38
N ALA A 81 -39.03 -15.25 1.14
CA ALA A 81 -39.93 -14.25 1.73
C ALA A 81 -40.77 -13.49 0.72
N ARG A 82 -40.30 -13.42 -0.54
CA ARG A 82 -41.05 -12.87 -1.66
C ARG A 82 -40.57 -13.51 -2.97
N PRO A 83 -41.42 -13.54 -4.01
CA PRO A 83 -40.97 -13.86 -5.36
C PRO A 83 -39.85 -12.91 -5.79
N LEU A 84 -38.81 -13.48 -6.41
CA LEU A 84 -37.67 -12.74 -6.95
C LEU A 84 -37.79 -12.60 -8.47
N SER A 85 -37.33 -11.47 -9.01
CA SER A 85 -37.18 -11.32 -10.47
C SER A 85 -36.01 -12.16 -10.99
N SER A 86 -35.90 -12.36 -12.30
CA SER A 86 -34.75 -13.09 -12.89
C SER A 86 -33.40 -12.44 -12.56
N GLN A 87 -33.38 -11.10 -12.42
CA GLN A 87 -32.19 -10.35 -12.01
C GLN A 87 -31.86 -10.59 -10.53
N GLU A 88 -32.86 -10.63 -9.66
CA GLU A 88 -32.66 -10.89 -8.23
C GLU A 88 -32.25 -12.34 -7.94
N HIS A 89 -32.71 -13.30 -8.73
CA HIS A 89 -32.21 -14.68 -8.68
C HIS A 89 -30.73 -14.74 -9.04
N PHE A 90 -30.31 -14.00 -10.07
CA PHE A 90 -28.90 -13.91 -10.42
C PHE A 90 -28.07 -13.26 -9.30
N LEU A 91 -28.57 -12.20 -8.67
CA LEU A 91 -27.90 -11.56 -7.54
C LEU A 91 -27.80 -12.47 -6.32
N LEU A 92 -28.84 -13.25 -6.03
CA LEU A 92 -28.81 -14.25 -4.95
C LEU A 92 -27.78 -15.35 -5.22
N ASP A 93 -27.74 -15.89 -6.45
CA ASP A 93 -26.74 -16.90 -6.83
C ASP A 93 -25.31 -16.33 -6.79
N HIS A 94 -25.13 -15.09 -7.27
CA HIS A 94 -23.85 -14.37 -7.17
C HIS A 94 -23.42 -14.14 -5.72
N TYR A 95 -24.36 -13.78 -4.84
CA TYR A 95 -24.08 -13.63 -3.41
C TYR A 95 -23.58 -14.94 -2.81
N VAL A 96 -24.29 -16.04 -3.06
CA VAL A 96 -23.96 -17.37 -2.50
C VAL A 96 -22.66 -17.94 -3.05
N ARG A 97 -22.36 -17.76 -4.34
CA ARG A 97 -21.18 -18.36 -5.00
C ARG A 97 -19.93 -17.51 -4.95
N VAL A 98 -20.08 -16.19 -4.90
CA VAL A 98 -18.96 -15.26 -5.07
C VAL A 98 -18.78 -14.45 -3.81
N VAL A 99 -19.83 -13.80 -3.31
CA VAL A 99 -19.71 -12.91 -2.14
C VAL A 99 -19.44 -13.71 -0.87
N VAL A 100 -20.21 -14.76 -0.57
CA VAL A 100 -20.06 -15.54 0.67
C VAL A 100 -18.70 -16.24 0.78
N PRO A 101 -18.18 -16.94 -0.25
CA PRO A 101 -16.83 -17.52 -0.19
C PRO A 101 -15.73 -16.46 -0.03
N TYR A 102 -15.88 -15.32 -0.70
CA TYR A 102 -14.92 -14.22 -0.59
C TYR A 102 -14.90 -13.61 0.82
N SER A 103 -16.07 -13.36 1.41
CA SER A 103 -16.19 -12.88 2.78
C SER A 103 -15.66 -13.88 3.82
N ALA A 104 -15.84 -15.18 3.59
CA ALA A 104 -15.39 -16.23 4.49
C ALA A 104 -13.85 -16.39 4.55
N MET A 105 -13.13 -15.97 3.50
CA MET A 105 -11.67 -15.97 3.48
C MET A 105 -11.02 -14.87 4.34
N HIS A 106 -11.81 -13.89 4.82
CA HIS A 106 -11.29 -12.66 5.42
C HIS A 106 -11.77 -12.41 6.87
N CYS A 107 -12.54 -13.34 7.47
CA CYS A 107 -13.07 -13.20 8.83
C CYS A 107 -12.20 -13.93 9.87
N GLY A 108 -11.47 -13.18 10.71
CA GLY A 108 -10.54 -13.72 11.72
C GLY A 108 -11.17 -14.24 13.02
N LEU A 109 -12.50 -14.19 13.16
CA LEU A 109 -13.22 -14.66 14.36
C LEU A 109 -13.41 -16.18 14.41
N PHE A 110 -13.14 -16.91 13.32
CA PHE A 110 -13.39 -18.34 13.22
C PHE A 110 -12.10 -19.08 12.90
N GLU A 111 -11.65 -19.94 13.82
CA GLU A 111 -10.35 -20.63 13.78
C GLU A 111 -10.24 -21.68 12.63
N TYR A 112 -11.33 -22.02 11.93
CA TYR A 112 -11.35 -23.01 10.85
C TYR A 112 -12.15 -22.58 9.61
N PRO A 113 -11.56 -22.55 8.39
CA PRO A 113 -12.20 -22.05 7.16
C PRO A 113 -13.45 -22.81 6.67
N GLY A 114 -13.61 -24.08 7.07
CA GLY A 114 -14.68 -24.96 6.56
C GLY A 114 -16.04 -24.80 7.23
N ASP A 115 -16.09 -24.38 8.50
CA ASP A 115 -17.34 -24.29 9.26
C ASP A 115 -18.07 -22.96 8.98
N HIS A 116 -17.31 -21.88 8.80
CA HIS A 116 -17.85 -20.53 8.59
C HIS A 116 -18.67 -20.38 7.29
N HIS A 117 -18.16 -20.90 6.16
CA HIS A 117 -18.90 -20.88 4.89
C HIS A 117 -20.24 -21.63 5.01
N GLY A 118 -20.23 -22.80 5.67
CA GLY A 118 -21.42 -23.58 5.92
C GLY A 118 -22.43 -22.87 6.84
N GLN A 119 -21.96 -22.20 7.90
CA GLN A 119 -22.80 -21.43 8.82
C GLN A 119 -23.40 -20.20 8.16
N ILE A 120 -22.64 -19.44 7.35
CA ILE A 120 -23.20 -18.30 6.61
C ILE A 120 -24.30 -18.78 5.65
N LEU A 121 -24.08 -19.88 4.92
CA LEU A 121 -25.09 -20.39 4.00
C LEU A 121 -26.34 -20.93 4.70
N ARG A 122 -26.18 -21.64 5.83
CA ARG A 122 -27.32 -22.20 6.56
C ARG A 122 -28.07 -21.16 7.36
N ASP A 123 -27.35 -20.35 8.13
CA ASP A 123 -27.93 -19.55 9.20
C ASP A 123 -28.17 -18.12 8.73
N TRP A 124 -27.17 -17.47 8.11
CA TRP A 124 -27.30 -16.09 7.66
C TRP A 124 -28.12 -15.96 6.38
N VAL A 125 -27.76 -16.69 5.32
CA VAL A 125 -28.51 -16.68 4.06
C VAL A 125 -29.91 -17.25 4.30
N GLY A 126 -30.02 -18.34 5.08
CA GLY A 126 -31.31 -18.89 5.50
C GLY A 126 -32.20 -17.87 6.22
N LEU A 127 -31.64 -17.09 7.16
CA LEU A 127 -32.37 -16.02 7.82
C LEU A 127 -32.75 -14.90 6.83
N ALA A 128 -31.80 -14.45 6.00
CA ALA A 128 -32.00 -13.35 5.07
C ALA A 128 -33.10 -13.64 4.05
N ILE A 129 -33.17 -14.86 3.51
CA ILE A 129 -34.22 -15.21 2.53
C ILE A 129 -35.61 -15.31 3.13
N THR A 130 -35.76 -15.38 4.47
CA THR A 130 -37.07 -15.47 5.15
C THR A 130 -37.66 -14.12 5.57
N ASP A 131 -36.88 -13.03 5.56
CA ASP A 131 -37.38 -11.65 5.72
C ASP A 131 -37.11 -10.84 4.46
N LYS A 132 -38.17 -10.32 3.83
CA LYS A 132 -38.07 -9.58 2.56
C LYS A 132 -37.12 -8.38 2.61
N ASN A 133 -36.98 -7.74 3.77
CA ASN A 133 -36.16 -6.53 3.91
C ASN A 133 -34.72 -6.88 4.22
N LEU A 134 -34.49 -7.97 4.96
CA LEU A 134 -33.16 -8.51 5.18
C LEU A 134 -32.60 -9.10 3.86
N LEU A 135 -33.43 -9.74 3.04
CA LEU A 135 -33.06 -10.16 1.68
C LEU A 135 -32.60 -8.98 0.82
N ASP A 136 -33.36 -7.88 0.82
CA ASP A 136 -33.02 -6.67 0.08
C ASP A 136 -31.72 -6.03 0.61
N ALA A 137 -31.61 -5.83 1.93
CA ALA A 137 -30.52 -5.07 2.55
C ALA A 137 -29.20 -5.85 2.72
N ALA A 138 -29.25 -7.16 2.96
CA ALA A 138 -28.06 -7.96 3.25
C ALA A 138 -27.52 -8.72 2.03
N VAL A 139 -28.41 -9.23 1.18
CA VAL A 139 -28.05 -10.16 0.09
C VAL A 139 -28.04 -9.44 -1.24
N LEU A 140 -29.18 -8.87 -1.66
CA LEU A 140 -29.32 -8.26 -2.98
C LEU A 140 -28.47 -6.99 -3.11
N LEU A 141 -28.48 -6.13 -2.09
CA LEU A 141 -27.65 -4.93 -2.04
C LEU A 141 -26.15 -5.26 -2.14
N SER A 142 -25.68 -6.20 -1.32
CA SER A 142 -24.28 -6.64 -1.31
C SER A 142 -23.84 -7.27 -2.64
N ALA A 143 -24.70 -8.09 -3.26
CA ALA A 143 -24.42 -8.68 -4.56
C ALA A 143 -24.35 -7.62 -5.67
N CYS A 144 -25.30 -6.68 -5.69
CA CYS A 144 -25.30 -5.57 -6.64
C CYS A 144 -23.99 -4.78 -6.58
N ARG A 145 -23.55 -4.42 -5.35
CA ARG A 145 -22.32 -3.68 -5.14
C ARG A 145 -21.08 -4.44 -5.58
N ASN A 146 -20.98 -5.71 -5.20
CA ASN A 146 -19.85 -6.53 -5.61
C ASN A 146 -19.70 -6.60 -7.14
N ILE A 147 -20.81 -6.65 -7.88
CA ILE A 147 -20.78 -6.62 -9.35
C ILE A 147 -20.44 -5.22 -9.89
N LEU A 148 -21.00 -4.17 -9.30
CA LEU A 148 -20.71 -2.77 -9.64
C LEU A 148 -19.21 -2.44 -9.56
N HIS A 149 -18.45 -3.05 -8.66
CA HIS A 149 -16.99 -2.90 -8.64
C HIS A 149 -16.33 -3.32 -9.96
N SER A 150 -16.79 -4.41 -10.56
CA SER A 150 -16.27 -4.87 -11.84
C SER A 150 -16.84 -4.12 -13.05
N LYS A 151 -17.94 -3.38 -12.85
CA LYS A 151 -18.72 -2.71 -13.90
C LYS A 151 -19.29 -1.37 -13.39
N PRO A 152 -18.42 -0.38 -13.12
CA PRO A 152 -18.84 0.88 -12.50
C PRO A 152 -19.81 1.70 -13.36
N ASP A 153 -19.79 1.51 -14.69
CA ASP A 153 -20.64 2.23 -15.64
C ASP A 153 -22.04 1.58 -15.85
N ASP A 154 -22.39 0.50 -15.13
CA ASP A 154 -23.68 -0.17 -15.27
C ASP A 154 -24.80 0.60 -14.55
N LEU A 155 -25.44 1.50 -15.30
CA LEU A 155 -26.56 2.33 -14.82
C LEU A 155 -27.71 1.51 -14.21
N THR A 156 -27.94 0.28 -14.67
CA THR A 156 -29.03 -0.56 -14.17
C THR A 156 -28.71 -1.05 -12.76
N LEU A 157 -27.49 -1.54 -12.56
CA LEU A 157 -27.03 -1.98 -11.24
C LEU A 157 -26.93 -0.82 -10.24
N THR A 158 -26.50 0.36 -10.70
CA THR A 158 -26.47 1.58 -9.86
C THR A 158 -27.87 1.92 -9.35
N GLN A 159 -28.87 1.89 -10.22
CA GLN A 159 -30.27 2.14 -9.83
C GLN A 159 -30.78 1.07 -8.86
N MET A 160 -30.51 -0.21 -9.10
CA MET A 160 -30.91 -1.29 -8.20
C MET A 160 -30.28 -1.13 -6.80
N THR A 161 -28.99 -0.81 -6.74
CA THR A 161 -28.25 -0.57 -5.49
C THR A 161 -28.89 0.53 -4.66
N LEU A 162 -29.16 1.69 -5.28
CA LEU A 162 -29.82 2.81 -4.61
C LEU A 162 -31.22 2.44 -4.11
N GLN A 163 -31.99 1.69 -4.90
CA GLN A 163 -33.32 1.25 -4.51
C GLN A 163 -33.29 0.32 -3.29
N TYR A 164 -32.39 -0.68 -3.26
CA TYR A 164 -32.29 -1.59 -2.11
C TYR A 164 -31.80 -0.87 -0.84
N LYS A 165 -30.79 0.02 -0.97
CA LYS A 165 -30.30 0.84 0.16
C LYS A 165 -31.41 1.73 0.73
N GLN A 166 -32.16 2.40 -0.15
CA GLN A 166 -33.27 3.28 0.25
C GLN A 166 -34.38 2.50 0.99
N ARG A 167 -34.76 1.32 0.48
CA ARG A 167 -35.78 0.46 1.15
C ARG A 167 -35.29 -0.04 2.50
N GLY A 168 -34.03 -0.43 2.62
CA GLY A 168 -33.42 -0.84 3.88
C GLY A 168 -33.48 0.26 4.94
N LEU A 169 -33.03 1.47 4.58
CA LEU A 169 -33.04 2.63 5.48
C LEU A 169 -34.46 3.05 5.90
N GLN A 170 -35.42 3.03 4.97
CA GLN A 170 -36.83 3.31 5.28
C GLN A 170 -37.40 2.31 6.27
N THR A 171 -37.11 1.02 6.07
CA THR A 171 -37.59 -0.06 6.95
C THR A 171 -36.96 0.05 8.34
N LEU A 172 -35.66 0.33 8.42
CA LEU A 172 -34.96 0.52 9.69
C LEU A 172 -35.52 1.73 10.45
N ARG A 173 -35.74 2.85 9.75
CA ARG A 173 -36.33 4.06 10.33
C ARG A 173 -37.74 3.82 10.89
N GLN A 174 -38.56 3.05 10.18
CA GLN A 174 -39.90 2.67 10.66
C GLN A 174 -39.84 1.76 11.88
N ALA A 175 -38.90 0.81 11.91
CA ALA A 175 -38.71 -0.11 13.02
C ALA A 175 -38.20 0.59 14.30
N VAL A 176 -37.37 1.63 14.16
CA VAL A 176 -36.82 2.42 15.28
C VAL A 176 -37.78 3.53 15.73
N GLY A 177 -38.57 4.10 14.81
CA GLY A 177 -39.52 5.19 15.10
C GLY A 177 -40.84 4.75 15.75
N GLY A 178 -41.11 3.45 15.86
CA GLY A 178 -42.32 2.92 16.48
C GLY A 178 -42.23 2.94 18.01
N VAL A 179 -43.00 3.83 18.66
CA VAL A 179 -43.15 3.81 20.12
C VAL A 179 -43.88 2.52 20.53
N SER A 180 -43.20 1.67 21.31
CA SER A 180 -43.71 0.49 22.07
C SER A 180 -43.46 -0.95 21.60
N SER A 181 -42.51 -1.24 20.69
CA SER A 181 -42.09 -2.64 20.47
C SER A 181 -40.60 -2.86 20.79
N PRO A 182 -40.21 -3.92 21.53
CA PRO A 182 -38.80 -4.23 21.76
C PRO A 182 -38.10 -4.45 20.42
N VAL A 183 -36.87 -3.94 20.30
CA VAL A 183 -36.05 -4.09 19.09
C VAL A 183 -35.86 -5.59 18.82
N ASN A 184 -36.51 -6.10 17.77
CA ASN A 184 -36.41 -7.50 17.36
C ASN A 184 -35.03 -7.78 16.74
N ILE A 185 -34.53 -9.01 16.86
CA ILE A 185 -33.27 -9.48 16.28
C ILE A 185 -33.16 -9.18 14.77
N LEU A 186 -34.28 -9.21 14.04
CA LEU A 186 -34.32 -8.86 12.62
C LEU A 186 -34.05 -7.37 12.37
N THR A 187 -34.42 -6.48 13.30
CA THR A 187 -34.13 -5.04 13.23
C THR A 187 -32.64 -4.79 13.47
N VAL A 188 -32.05 -5.49 14.44
CA VAL A 188 -30.60 -5.45 14.69
C VAL A 188 -29.83 -5.98 13.48
N ALA A 189 -30.22 -7.13 12.92
CA ALA A 189 -29.60 -7.70 11.73
C ALA A 189 -29.67 -6.75 10.52
N LYS A 190 -30.78 -6.04 10.33
CA LYS A 190 -30.92 -5.02 9.27
C LYS A 190 -30.01 -3.82 9.51
N ALA A 191 -29.91 -3.34 10.76
CA ALA A 191 -29.01 -2.25 11.11
C ALA A 191 -27.55 -2.63 10.85
N LEU A 192 -27.15 -3.85 11.24
CA LEU A 192 -25.81 -4.38 11.00
C LEU A 192 -25.53 -4.56 9.50
N ALA A 193 -26.49 -5.06 8.72
CA ALA A 193 -26.33 -5.22 7.28
C ALA A 193 -26.15 -3.85 6.57
N LEU A 194 -26.92 -2.83 6.97
CA LEU A 194 -26.81 -1.49 6.41
C LEU A 194 -25.56 -0.74 6.89
N SER A 195 -25.13 -0.94 8.14
CA SER A 195 -23.87 -0.37 8.62
C SER A 195 -22.67 -1.03 7.95
N PHE A 196 -22.73 -2.33 7.71
CA PHE A 196 -21.71 -3.05 6.95
C PHE A 196 -21.68 -2.59 5.49
N ASP A 197 -22.85 -2.29 4.90
CA ASP A 197 -22.96 -1.65 3.59
C ASP A 197 -22.31 -0.25 3.56
N GLU A 198 -22.54 0.61 4.56
CA GLU A 198 -21.84 1.90 4.65
C GLU A 198 -20.34 1.74 4.89
N HIS A 199 -19.94 0.73 5.65
CA HIS A 199 -18.54 0.37 5.81
C HIS A 199 -17.92 -0.13 4.49
N LEU A 200 -18.64 -0.85 3.64
CA LEU A 200 -18.11 -1.26 2.33
C LEU A 200 -17.81 -0.06 1.40
N GLU A 201 -18.49 1.08 1.54
CA GLU A 201 -18.09 2.33 0.86
C GLU A 201 -16.75 2.88 1.38
N THR A 202 -16.41 2.66 2.66
CA THR A 202 -15.13 3.06 3.26
C THR A 202 -14.01 2.03 3.04
N TRP A 203 -14.32 0.74 3.04
CA TRP A 203 -13.39 -0.36 2.73
C TRP A 203 -12.81 -0.29 1.32
N LEU A 204 -13.55 0.31 0.37
CA LEU A 204 -13.15 0.38 -1.04
C LEU A 204 -12.50 1.71 -1.42
N LEU A 205 -12.50 2.69 -0.51
CA LEU A 205 -11.61 3.86 -0.56
C LEU A 205 -10.33 3.64 0.27
N PHE A 206 -10.34 2.70 1.21
CA PHE A 206 -9.18 2.36 2.04
C PHE A 206 -9.08 0.83 2.27
N PRO A 207 -8.31 0.11 1.43
CA PRO A 207 -8.19 -1.35 1.55
C PRO A 207 -7.46 -1.85 2.82
N CYS A 208 -6.97 -0.95 3.68
CA CYS A 208 -6.02 -1.29 4.73
C CYS A 208 -6.51 -1.07 6.18
N ALA A 209 -7.59 -0.30 6.41
CA ALA A 209 -7.91 0.18 7.76
C ALA A 209 -8.46 -0.91 8.72
N GLU A 210 -9.35 -1.81 8.27
CA GLU A 210 -10.04 -2.71 9.22
C GLU A 210 -9.27 -4.00 9.59
N LYS A 211 -8.27 -4.42 8.81
CA LYS A 211 -7.32 -5.46 9.29
C LYS A 211 -6.51 -4.97 10.48
N ILE A 212 -6.31 -3.66 10.58
CA ILE A 212 -5.60 -3.03 11.68
C ILE A 212 -6.56 -2.73 12.85
N GLN A 213 -7.82 -2.37 12.58
CA GLN A 213 -8.75 -1.99 13.65
C GLN A 213 -9.25 -3.17 14.50
N CYS A 214 -9.43 -4.36 13.92
CA CYS A 214 -9.78 -5.58 14.68
C CYS A 214 -8.62 -6.08 15.56
N THR A 215 -7.37 -5.87 15.17
CA THR A 215 -6.18 -6.17 16.01
C THR A 215 -5.87 -5.07 17.02
N MET A 216 -6.22 -3.81 16.73
CA MET A 216 -6.03 -2.68 17.65
C MET A 216 -7.04 -2.61 18.80
N SER A 217 -8.19 -3.29 18.73
CA SER A 217 -9.21 -3.22 19.81
C SER A 217 -8.72 -3.74 21.17
N SER A 218 -7.59 -4.47 21.21
CA SER A 218 -6.96 -4.97 22.44
C SER A 218 -5.62 -4.30 22.80
N LEU A 219 -5.04 -3.49 21.92
CA LEU A 219 -3.74 -2.86 22.14
C LEU A 219 -3.93 -1.41 22.59
N THR A 220 -3.36 -1.04 23.73
CA THR A 220 -3.32 0.36 24.18
C THR A 220 -2.06 1.02 23.63
N PRO A 221 -2.15 1.90 22.61
CA PRO A 221 -0.98 2.53 22.03
C PRO A 221 -0.35 3.55 22.99
N ALA A 222 0.97 3.73 22.89
CA ALA A 222 1.74 4.67 23.69
C ALA A 222 1.33 6.14 23.47
N ILE A 223 0.80 6.46 22.28
CA ILE A 223 0.20 7.75 21.96
C ILE A 223 -1.25 7.56 21.49
N PRO A 224 -2.18 8.49 21.78
CA PRO A 224 -3.58 8.36 21.36
C PRO A 224 -3.75 8.34 19.84
N VAL A 225 -4.72 7.57 19.33
CA VAL A 225 -5.13 7.64 17.92
C VAL A 225 -5.59 9.07 17.57
N GLY A 226 -5.27 9.55 16.36
CA GLY A 226 -5.51 10.93 15.93
C GLY A 226 -4.40 11.92 16.31
N SER A 227 -3.38 11.46 17.04
CA SER A 227 -2.21 12.29 17.37
C SER A 227 -1.32 12.56 16.15
N TRP A 228 -0.60 13.68 16.20
CA TRP A 228 0.39 14.04 15.18
C TRP A 228 1.71 13.28 15.36
N VAL A 229 2.20 12.71 14.27
CA VAL A 229 3.51 12.07 14.15
C VAL A 229 4.33 12.82 13.10
N LEU A 230 5.54 13.26 13.47
CA LEU A 230 6.50 13.84 12.54
C LEU A 230 7.22 12.72 11.80
N VAL A 231 7.12 12.66 10.47
CA VAL A 231 7.91 11.74 9.63
C VAL A 231 8.90 12.55 8.82
N THR A 232 10.18 12.48 9.17
CA THR A 232 11.19 13.29 8.45
C THR A 232 11.53 12.67 7.11
N GLY A 233 11.62 13.47 6.05
CA GLY A 233 11.99 13.00 4.71
C GLY A 233 10.89 12.17 4.06
N ALA A 234 9.63 12.54 4.22
CA ALA A 234 8.42 11.78 3.85
C ALA A 234 8.38 11.29 2.39
N THR A 235 9.11 11.94 1.48
CA THR A 235 9.25 11.51 0.07
C THR A 235 10.27 10.40 -0.15
N GLY A 236 10.95 9.91 0.89
CA GLY A 236 11.93 8.83 0.79
C GLY A 236 11.26 7.45 0.73
N PHE A 237 11.98 6.44 0.26
CA PHE A 237 11.43 5.10 0.06
C PHE A 237 10.82 4.53 1.36
N VAL A 238 11.59 4.44 2.45
CA VAL A 238 11.10 4.00 3.77
C VAL A 238 10.06 4.96 4.33
N ALA A 239 10.35 6.26 4.29
CA ALA A 239 9.51 7.27 4.91
C ALA A 239 8.09 7.32 4.32
N SER A 240 7.95 7.18 3.00
CA SER A 240 6.64 7.19 2.35
C SER A 240 5.75 6.01 2.78
N HIS A 241 6.36 4.85 3.03
CA HIS A 241 5.65 3.67 3.54
C HIS A 241 5.32 3.81 5.03
N VAL A 242 6.20 4.42 5.83
CA VAL A 242 5.91 4.76 7.24
C VAL A 242 4.77 5.78 7.34
N THR A 243 4.78 6.82 6.50
CA THR A 243 3.68 7.79 6.38
C THR A 243 2.36 7.08 6.09
N ARG A 244 2.33 6.19 5.08
CA ARG A 244 1.15 5.38 4.76
C ARG A 244 0.64 4.59 5.97
N GLN A 245 1.52 3.86 6.65
CA GLN A 245 1.14 3.00 7.77
C GLN A 245 0.59 3.79 8.98
N PHE A 246 1.08 5.01 9.24
CA PHE A 246 0.50 5.88 10.27
C PHE A 246 -0.88 6.42 9.88
N LEU A 247 -1.02 6.92 8.65
CA LEU A 247 -2.28 7.46 8.14
C LEU A 247 -3.39 6.39 8.09
N GLU A 248 -3.06 5.18 7.63
CA GLU A 248 -3.99 4.04 7.60
C GLU A 248 -4.43 3.58 9.00
N ARG A 249 -3.68 3.95 10.05
CA ARG A 249 -3.99 3.67 11.46
C ARG A 249 -4.71 4.81 12.17
N GLY A 250 -5.09 5.86 11.44
CA GLY A 250 -5.81 7.01 11.99
C GLY A 250 -4.92 7.98 12.76
N TYR A 251 -3.60 7.95 12.56
CA TYR A 251 -2.70 9.01 13.04
C TYR A 251 -2.57 10.10 11.99
N LYS A 252 -2.28 11.31 12.45
CA LYS A 252 -1.96 12.43 11.58
C LYS A 252 -0.47 12.48 11.34
N VAL A 253 -0.06 12.82 10.12
CA VAL A 253 1.35 12.85 9.74
C VAL A 253 1.75 14.25 9.31
N ARG A 254 2.76 14.80 9.99
CA ARG A 254 3.52 15.94 9.47
C ARG A 254 4.76 15.39 8.78
N GLY A 255 4.83 15.49 7.46
CA GLY A 255 5.96 15.01 6.67
C GLY A 255 6.96 16.12 6.39
N THR A 256 8.24 15.97 6.77
CA THR A 256 9.26 16.93 6.31
C THR A 256 9.75 16.57 4.92
N VAL A 257 9.98 17.58 4.08
CA VAL A 257 10.51 17.44 2.72
C VAL A 257 11.55 18.52 2.46
N ARG A 258 12.53 18.24 1.59
CA ARG A 258 13.55 19.25 1.23
C ARG A 258 12.97 20.37 0.38
N ASP A 259 12.06 20.02 -0.52
CA ASP A 259 11.44 20.91 -1.50
C ASP A 259 9.97 20.51 -1.65
N LEU A 260 9.07 21.40 -1.28
CA LEU A 260 7.61 21.16 -1.35
C LEU A 260 7.13 20.95 -2.79
N ALA A 261 7.71 21.65 -3.77
CA ALA A 261 7.31 21.50 -5.17
C ALA A 261 7.68 20.12 -5.72
N GLN A 262 8.80 19.55 -5.27
CA GLN A 262 9.21 18.20 -5.66
C GLN A 262 8.53 17.08 -4.86
N ALA A 263 7.78 17.44 -3.81
CA ALA A 263 7.09 16.50 -2.95
C ALA A 263 5.61 16.32 -3.29
N SER A 264 5.08 17.10 -4.24
CA SER A 264 3.64 17.11 -4.53
C SER A 264 3.09 15.73 -4.91
N TRP A 265 3.87 14.89 -5.62
CA TRP A 265 3.50 13.52 -5.97
C TRP A 265 3.05 12.68 -4.76
N LEU A 266 3.65 12.89 -3.58
CA LEU A 266 3.32 12.14 -2.37
C LEU A 266 1.89 12.47 -1.93
N ALA A 267 1.55 13.76 -1.95
CA ALA A 267 0.23 14.26 -1.62
C ALA A 267 -0.79 13.96 -2.73
N ASP A 268 -0.46 14.26 -3.98
CA ASP A 268 -1.39 14.24 -5.10
C ASP A 268 -1.73 12.81 -5.57
N ASP A 269 -0.73 11.92 -5.60
CA ASP A 269 -0.88 10.59 -6.21
C ASP A 269 -1.23 9.50 -5.17
N HIS A 270 -0.77 9.64 -3.92
CA HIS A 270 -0.90 8.58 -2.90
C HIS A 270 -1.75 8.95 -1.69
N PHE A 271 -1.73 10.21 -1.24
CA PHE A 271 -2.34 10.59 0.05
C PHE A 271 -3.31 11.78 -0.05
N LYS A 272 -3.92 11.98 -1.23
CA LYS A 272 -4.74 13.16 -1.50
C LYS A 272 -5.89 13.33 -0.51
N THR A 273 -6.57 12.22 -0.19
CA THR A 273 -7.67 12.20 0.77
C THR A 273 -7.24 12.62 2.17
N TYR A 274 -6.02 12.25 2.59
CA TYR A 274 -5.46 12.66 3.89
C TYR A 274 -5.05 14.13 3.93
N VAL A 275 -4.62 14.68 2.79
CA VAL A 275 -4.39 16.14 2.68
C VAL A 275 -5.72 16.90 2.74
N GLU A 276 -6.74 16.41 2.04
CA GLU A 276 -8.08 17.02 2.04
C GLU A 276 -8.77 16.96 3.41
N SER A 277 -8.55 15.88 4.20
CA SER A 277 -9.06 15.76 5.57
C SER A 277 -8.24 16.54 6.60
N GLY A 278 -7.04 17.01 6.24
CA GLY A 278 -6.11 17.67 7.15
C GLY A 278 -5.37 16.70 8.08
N ASP A 279 -5.28 15.42 7.71
CA ASP A 279 -4.54 14.39 8.43
C ASP A 279 -3.10 14.24 7.93
N LEU A 280 -2.77 14.78 6.75
CA LEU A 280 -1.40 14.90 6.24
C LEU A 280 -1.05 16.36 5.94
N GLU A 281 0.07 16.83 6.46
CA GLU A 281 0.68 18.10 6.07
C GLU A 281 2.16 17.94 5.74
N LEU A 282 2.65 18.73 4.79
CA LEU A 282 4.07 18.73 4.40
C LEU A 282 4.73 20.04 4.82
N VAL A 283 5.91 19.93 5.45
CA VAL A 283 6.71 21.08 5.89
C VAL A 283 8.10 21.04 5.27
N ALA A 284 8.62 22.20 4.89
CA ALA A 284 9.95 22.28 4.28
C ALA A 284 11.05 22.24 5.35
N VAL A 285 12.00 21.32 5.21
CA VAL A 285 13.27 21.28 5.95
C VAL A 285 14.38 21.09 4.92
N PRO A 286 14.93 22.18 4.35
CA PRO A 286 15.89 22.11 3.25
C PRO A 286 17.24 21.52 3.66
N ASP A 287 17.68 21.81 4.89
CA ASP A 287 18.93 21.35 5.47
C ASP A 287 18.64 20.71 6.83
N LEU A 288 18.98 19.42 6.97
CA LEU A 288 18.76 18.66 8.21
C LEU A 288 19.76 19.05 9.30
N ALA A 289 20.97 19.48 8.90
CA ALA A 289 22.07 19.78 9.81
C ALA A 289 22.07 21.23 10.32
N ALA A 290 21.16 22.07 9.81
CA ALA A 290 21.03 23.44 10.26
C ALA A 290 20.54 23.49 11.73
N ASP A 291 21.06 24.46 12.48
CA ASP A 291 20.54 24.77 13.81
C ASP A 291 19.08 25.20 13.70
N GLY A 292 18.22 24.62 14.55
CA GLY A 292 16.78 24.88 14.54
C GLY A 292 16.03 24.33 13.32
N ALA A 293 16.65 23.43 12.53
CA ALA A 293 16.06 22.89 11.30
C ALA A 293 14.65 22.29 11.49
N PHE A 294 14.38 21.75 12.69
CA PHE A 294 13.15 21.04 12.98
C PHE A 294 12.23 21.77 13.98
N ASP A 295 12.58 22.97 14.44
CA ASP A 295 11.86 23.67 15.52
C ASP A 295 10.38 23.89 15.19
N GLU A 296 10.07 24.28 13.95
CA GLU A 296 8.69 24.40 13.49
C GLU A 296 8.04 23.04 13.24
N ALA A 297 8.83 22.07 12.77
CA ALA A 297 8.32 20.76 12.38
C ALA A 297 7.90 19.92 13.59
N VAL A 298 8.55 20.06 14.75
CA VAL A 298 8.19 19.28 15.95
C VAL A 298 6.95 19.81 16.67
N LYS A 299 6.52 21.06 16.44
CA LYS A 299 5.45 21.69 17.25
C LYS A 299 4.17 20.87 17.35
N GLY A 300 3.79 20.49 18.56
CA GLY A 300 2.54 19.78 18.84
C GLY A 300 2.48 18.32 18.34
N VAL A 301 3.59 17.74 17.89
CA VAL A 301 3.66 16.30 17.58
C VAL A 301 3.90 15.49 18.84
N LEU A 302 3.36 14.28 18.90
CA LEU A 302 3.55 13.37 20.04
C LEU A 302 4.65 12.34 19.77
N ALA A 303 4.99 12.11 18.50
CA ALA A 303 6.06 11.21 18.13
C ALA A 303 6.84 11.70 16.91
N VAL A 304 8.07 11.23 16.78
CA VAL A 304 8.97 11.51 15.66
C VAL A 304 9.52 10.21 15.07
N ALA A 305 9.25 9.95 13.79
CA ALA A 305 9.98 8.98 12.99
C ALA A 305 11.08 9.69 12.20
N HIS A 306 12.30 9.67 12.74
CA HIS A 306 13.46 10.27 12.10
C HIS A 306 14.12 9.30 11.12
N ILE A 307 13.70 9.41 9.87
CA ILE A 307 14.11 8.56 8.74
C ILE A 307 15.02 9.34 7.77
N ALA A 308 14.92 10.67 7.75
CA ALA A 308 15.73 11.52 6.88
C ALA A 308 17.18 11.45 7.31
N THR A 309 18.06 11.19 6.36
CA THR A 309 19.50 11.09 6.58
C THR A 309 20.22 11.73 5.42
N ILE A 310 21.38 12.32 5.69
CA ILE A 310 22.27 12.81 4.65
C ILE A 310 22.96 11.58 4.05
N THR A 311 22.45 11.09 2.91
CA THR A 311 23.05 9.96 2.19
C THR A 311 24.06 10.51 1.18
N SER A 312 25.33 10.54 1.57
CA SER A 312 26.45 10.87 0.69
C SER A 312 27.38 9.66 0.57
N PHE A 313 27.86 9.43 -0.66
CA PHE A 313 28.91 8.45 -0.97
C PHE A 313 30.24 9.14 -1.29
N ASP A 314 30.44 10.35 -0.76
CA ASP A 314 31.75 11.00 -0.77
C ASP A 314 32.74 10.12 0.03
N PRO A 315 33.90 9.77 -0.54
CA PRO A 315 34.89 8.99 0.17
C PRO A 315 35.55 9.75 1.35
N ASP A 316 35.45 11.08 1.41
CA ASP A 316 35.99 11.88 2.51
C ASP A 316 35.04 11.89 3.73
N PRO A 317 35.43 11.30 4.87
CA PRO A 317 34.58 11.27 6.06
C PRO A 317 34.31 12.66 6.65
N ASN A 318 35.18 13.66 6.39
CA ASN A 318 34.98 15.03 6.87
C ASN A 318 33.76 15.70 6.22
N ASN A 319 33.38 15.27 5.01
CA ASN A 319 32.23 15.81 4.29
C ASN A 319 30.91 15.12 4.67
N VAL A 320 30.97 13.94 5.31
CA VAL A 320 29.78 13.09 5.52
C VAL A 320 29.44 12.91 7.00
N VAL A 321 30.43 12.53 7.81
CA VAL A 321 30.19 12.14 9.20
C VAL A 321 29.67 13.32 10.04
N PRO A 322 30.31 14.51 10.03
CA PRO A 322 29.85 15.65 10.83
C PRO A 322 28.44 16.11 10.47
N GLN A 323 28.11 16.13 9.18
CA GLN A 323 26.77 16.54 8.73
C GLN A 323 25.69 15.54 9.17
N THR A 324 25.98 14.24 9.09
CA THR A 324 25.03 13.19 9.51
C THR A 324 24.78 13.25 11.02
N VAL A 325 25.84 13.45 11.82
CA VAL A 325 25.74 13.64 13.28
C VAL A 325 24.98 14.92 13.63
N ALA A 326 25.27 16.04 12.95
CA ALA A 326 24.55 17.29 13.15
C ALA A 326 23.05 17.16 12.83
N GLY A 327 22.70 16.44 11.77
CA GLY A 327 21.31 16.19 11.39
C GLY A 327 20.51 15.46 12.48
N VAL A 328 21.07 14.38 13.05
CA VAL A 328 20.40 13.65 14.12
C VAL A 328 20.37 14.45 15.43
N THR A 329 21.44 15.19 15.74
CA THR A 329 21.50 16.06 16.92
C THR A 329 20.42 17.15 16.84
N SER A 330 20.21 17.74 15.66
CA SER A 330 19.25 18.83 15.44
C SER A 330 17.82 18.39 15.78
N ILE A 331 17.38 17.21 15.31
CA ILE A 331 16.02 16.71 15.64
C ILE A 331 15.89 16.29 17.11
N LEU A 332 16.93 15.70 17.72
CA LEU A 332 16.91 15.31 19.13
C LEU A 332 16.79 16.53 20.05
N LYS A 333 17.51 17.62 19.73
CA LYS A 333 17.40 18.90 20.43
C LYS A 333 16.01 19.53 20.26
N ALA A 334 15.52 19.65 19.02
CA ALA A 334 14.19 20.20 18.76
C ALA A 334 13.09 19.41 19.52
N ALA A 335 13.17 18.08 19.51
CA ALA A 335 12.23 17.24 20.26
C ALA A 335 12.37 17.37 21.79
N ALA A 336 13.56 17.72 22.30
CA ALA A 336 13.78 17.93 23.74
C ALA A 336 13.18 19.27 24.21
N GLU A 337 13.14 20.27 23.33
CA GLU A 337 12.48 21.55 23.58
C GLU A 337 10.95 21.44 23.46
N GLU A 338 10.43 20.60 22.56
CA GLU A 338 9.00 20.34 22.40
C GLU A 338 8.48 19.30 23.41
N ARG A 339 7.83 19.79 24.47
CA ARG A 339 7.33 18.96 25.59
C ARG A 339 6.24 17.98 25.18
N SER A 340 5.55 18.17 24.04
CA SER A 340 4.54 17.21 23.58
C SER A 340 5.14 15.90 23.06
N VAL A 341 6.40 15.89 22.63
CA VAL A 341 7.04 14.69 22.08
C VAL A 341 7.25 13.65 23.18
N GLN A 342 6.79 12.43 22.93
CA GLN A 342 6.87 11.30 23.87
C GLN A 342 7.70 10.13 23.33
N GLN A 343 7.70 9.93 22.00
CA GLN A 343 8.31 8.78 21.35
C GLN A 343 9.13 9.21 20.14
N ILE A 344 10.36 8.72 20.01
CA ILE A 344 11.19 8.89 18.83
C ILE A 344 11.61 7.51 18.33
N VAL A 345 11.48 7.27 17.03
CA VAL A 345 12.15 6.16 16.36
C VAL A 345 13.15 6.71 15.34
N PHE A 346 14.39 6.24 15.40
CA PHE A 346 15.47 6.60 14.49
C PHE A 346 15.77 5.44 13.52
N THR A 347 15.84 5.74 12.23
CA THR A 347 16.27 4.78 11.21
C THR A 347 17.79 4.78 11.06
N SER A 348 18.44 3.78 11.63
CA SER A 348 19.86 3.49 11.42
C SER A 348 20.04 2.53 10.22
N SER A 349 20.99 1.61 10.29
CA SER A 349 21.29 0.61 9.25
C SER A 349 22.04 -0.56 9.86
N ILE A 350 21.96 -1.73 9.23
CA ILE A 350 22.90 -2.84 9.46
C ILE A 350 24.37 -2.38 9.40
N MET A 351 24.68 -1.36 8.57
CA MET A 351 26.03 -0.80 8.42
C MET A 351 26.56 -0.12 9.69
N ALA A 352 25.69 0.26 10.64
CA ALA A 352 26.13 0.76 11.95
C ALA A 352 26.66 -0.37 12.86
N ALA A 353 26.23 -1.62 12.62
CA ALA A 353 26.69 -2.77 13.39
C ALA A 353 27.84 -3.51 12.70
N ILE A 354 27.73 -3.75 11.40
CA ILE A 354 28.65 -4.62 10.65
C ILE A 354 28.73 -4.28 9.16
N LEU A 355 29.79 -4.74 8.49
CA LEU A 355 29.82 -4.91 7.04
C LEU A 355 29.48 -6.36 6.69
N PRO A 356 28.45 -6.63 5.86
CA PRO A 356 28.09 -7.99 5.48
C PRO A 356 29.14 -8.61 4.54
N LEU A 357 30.17 -9.26 5.10
CA LEU A 357 31.30 -9.83 4.37
C LEU A 357 31.30 -11.36 4.40
N LYS A 358 31.77 -11.98 3.31
CA LYS A 358 31.91 -13.44 3.21
C LYS A 358 32.90 -13.97 4.24
N GLY A 359 32.53 -15.02 4.96
CA GLY A 359 33.38 -15.69 5.95
C GLY A 359 33.39 -15.01 7.32
N ASP A 360 32.67 -13.89 7.47
CA ASP A 360 32.40 -13.31 8.78
C ASP A 360 31.25 -14.08 9.45
N ASP A 361 31.50 -14.61 10.64
CA ASP A 361 30.55 -15.36 11.48
C ASP A 361 30.11 -14.58 12.72
N THR A 362 30.35 -13.26 12.73
CA THR A 362 29.98 -12.37 13.84
C THR A 362 28.51 -12.52 14.21
N ARG A 363 28.28 -12.75 15.51
CA ARG A 363 26.97 -12.63 16.13
C ARG A 363 26.79 -11.21 16.64
N VAL A 364 25.99 -10.43 15.93
CA VAL A 364 25.64 -9.05 16.27
C VAL A 364 24.73 -9.04 17.50
N ALA A 365 25.16 -8.27 18.49
CA ALA A 365 24.41 -7.94 19.69
C ALA A 365 24.12 -6.43 19.71
N ARG A 366 23.34 -6.01 20.71
CA ARG A 366 22.91 -4.62 20.87
C ARG A 366 24.07 -3.62 20.95
N ASP A 367 25.20 -4.00 21.51
CA ASP A 367 26.42 -3.19 21.68
C ASP A 367 27.46 -3.41 20.58
N THR A 368 27.12 -4.16 19.52
CA THR A 368 28.02 -4.38 18.38
C THR A 368 28.03 -3.17 17.45
N TRP A 369 29.21 -2.64 17.19
CA TRP A 369 29.45 -1.47 16.33
C TRP A 369 30.45 -1.80 15.23
N ASN A 370 30.27 -1.17 14.08
CA ASN A 370 31.13 -1.39 12.91
C ASN A 370 32.45 -0.60 13.01
N GLU A 371 33.26 -0.92 14.02
CA GLU A 371 34.52 -0.22 14.29
C GLU A 371 35.52 -0.37 13.15
N VAL A 372 35.48 -1.49 12.43
CA VAL A 372 36.31 -1.73 11.25
C VAL A 372 36.02 -0.70 10.16
N ALA A 373 34.75 -0.41 9.88
CA ALA A 373 34.39 0.61 8.90
C ALA A 373 34.76 2.02 9.36
N VAL A 374 34.60 2.33 10.65
CA VAL A 374 35.03 3.62 11.22
C VAL A 374 36.54 3.80 11.01
N GLN A 375 37.35 2.81 11.39
CA GLN A 375 38.80 2.87 11.21
C GLN A 375 39.20 3.01 9.73
N ALA A 376 38.53 2.26 8.84
CA ALA A 376 38.80 2.33 7.41
C ALA A 376 38.43 3.68 6.79
N ALA A 377 37.30 4.28 7.19
CA ALA A 377 36.87 5.59 6.72
C ALA A 377 37.85 6.69 7.11
N TRP A 378 38.29 6.71 8.36
CA TRP A 378 39.19 7.72 8.93
C TRP A 378 40.69 7.46 8.69
N ALA A 379 41.05 6.45 7.90
CA ALA A 379 42.45 6.23 7.51
C ALA A 379 43.02 7.47 6.79
N PRO A 380 44.34 7.75 6.90
CA PRO A 380 44.94 8.93 6.27
C PRO A 380 44.66 9.04 4.76
N PRO A 381 44.61 10.27 4.20
CA PRO A 381 44.39 10.48 2.76
C PRO A 381 45.50 9.83 1.90
N PRO A 382 45.22 9.54 0.61
CA PRO A 382 44.07 10.01 -0.17
C PRO A 382 42.75 9.26 0.10
N TYR A 383 41.62 9.98 0.05
CA TYR A 383 40.27 9.42 0.16
C TYR A 383 39.79 8.91 -1.20
N GLU A 384 40.16 7.67 -1.53
CA GLU A 384 39.81 7.05 -2.82
C GLU A 384 38.33 6.63 -2.89
N PRO A 385 37.71 6.55 -4.09
CA PRO A 385 36.31 6.15 -4.25
C PRO A 385 35.93 4.82 -3.59
N SER A 386 36.88 3.89 -3.45
CA SER A 386 36.70 2.62 -2.73
C SER A 386 36.32 2.80 -1.25
N ARG A 387 36.59 3.98 -0.66
CA ARG A 387 36.25 4.32 0.72
C ARG A 387 34.80 4.74 0.93
N ALA A 388 34.07 5.08 -0.13
CA ALA A 388 32.72 5.64 -0.05
C ALA A 388 31.77 4.83 0.85
N MET A 389 31.81 3.50 0.76
CA MET A 389 30.95 2.64 1.58
C MET A 389 31.39 2.59 3.04
N PHE A 390 32.70 2.58 3.31
CA PHE A 390 33.22 2.70 4.68
C PHE A 390 32.85 4.05 5.30
N THR A 391 32.92 5.14 4.52
CA THR A 391 32.50 6.48 4.96
C THR A 391 31.00 6.54 5.27
N TYR A 392 30.15 5.93 4.44
CA TYR A 392 28.73 5.76 4.74
C TYR A 392 28.49 4.94 6.02
N ALA A 393 29.17 3.81 6.17
CA ALA A 393 29.04 2.98 7.37
C ALA A 393 29.51 3.73 8.63
N ALA A 394 30.62 4.45 8.55
CA ALA A 394 31.13 5.30 9.64
C ALA A 394 30.15 6.41 10.02
N SER A 395 29.46 7.02 9.05
CA SER A 395 28.44 8.03 9.34
C SER A 395 27.22 7.43 10.05
N LYS A 396 26.82 6.19 9.70
CA LYS A 396 25.76 5.46 10.39
C LYS A 396 26.15 5.05 11.81
N VAL A 397 27.39 4.60 12.02
CA VAL A 397 27.92 4.33 13.37
C VAL A 397 27.89 5.60 14.22
N ALA A 398 28.44 6.70 13.70
CA ALA A 398 28.54 7.96 14.44
C ALA A 398 27.17 8.56 14.77
N ALA A 399 26.24 8.60 13.81
CA ALA A 399 24.91 9.14 14.04
C ALA A 399 24.11 8.30 15.03
N GLU A 400 24.18 6.97 14.97
CA GLU A 400 23.47 6.13 15.93
C GLU A 400 24.10 6.20 17.33
N LYS A 401 25.44 6.24 17.45
CA LYS A 401 26.10 6.50 18.74
C LYS A 401 25.69 7.84 19.32
N GLU A 402 25.57 8.88 18.51
CA GLU A 402 25.08 10.19 18.96
C GLU A 402 23.67 10.12 19.54
N VAL A 403 22.77 9.33 18.95
CA VAL A 403 21.42 9.11 19.52
C VAL A 403 21.51 8.58 20.95
N TRP A 404 22.31 7.55 21.17
CA TRP A 404 22.45 6.93 22.49
C TRP A 404 23.16 7.87 23.47
N ASN A 405 24.26 8.51 23.05
CA ASN A 405 24.97 9.50 23.85
C ASN A 405 24.06 10.65 24.28
N PHE A 406 23.27 11.20 23.36
CA PHE A 406 22.33 12.28 23.66
C PHE A 406 21.32 11.87 24.72
N VAL A 407 20.75 10.67 24.62
CA VAL A 407 19.79 10.13 25.60
C VAL A 407 20.44 9.97 26.96
N GLU A 408 21.65 9.41 27.01
CA GLU A 408 22.40 9.21 28.27
C GLU A 408 22.80 10.53 28.94
N GLU A 409 23.29 11.50 28.15
CA GLU A 409 23.81 12.77 28.65
C GLU A 409 22.71 13.75 29.05
N ASN A 410 21.59 13.77 28.31
CA ASN A 410 20.54 14.79 28.48
C ASN A 410 19.29 14.28 29.20
N ASN A 411 19.12 12.95 29.32
CA ASN A 411 17.96 12.30 29.93
C ASN A 411 16.63 12.95 29.49
N PRO A 412 16.31 12.94 28.19
CA PRO A 412 15.12 13.62 27.65
C PRO A 412 13.82 13.01 28.19
N HIS A 413 12.72 13.77 28.11
CA HIS A 413 11.40 13.31 28.58
C HIS A 413 10.75 12.27 27.67
N TYR A 414 11.28 12.05 26.46
CA TYR A 414 10.79 11.09 25.48
C TYR A 414 11.61 9.80 25.50
N THR A 415 11.01 8.71 24.99
CA THR A 415 11.70 7.44 24.73
C THR A 415 12.27 7.43 23.32
N VAL A 416 13.45 6.82 23.12
CA VAL A 416 14.07 6.66 21.80
C VAL A 416 14.26 5.19 21.46
N ASN A 417 13.80 4.78 20.29
CA ASN A 417 14.04 3.46 19.72
C ASN A 417 14.80 3.59 18.41
N VAL A 418 15.60 2.58 18.06
CA VAL A 418 16.39 2.55 16.82
C VAL A 418 16.03 1.32 16.01
N ILE A 419 15.85 1.48 14.70
CA ILE A 419 15.65 0.39 13.76
C ILE A 419 16.86 0.31 12.83
N CYS A 420 17.46 -0.87 12.72
CA CYS A 420 18.65 -1.14 11.92
C CYS A 420 18.33 -2.06 10.73
N PRO A 421 17.78 -1.53 9.62
CA PRO A 421 17.42 -2.33 8.44
C PRO A 421 18.63 -2.80 7.64
N SER A 422 18.48 -3.97 7.02
CA SER A 422 19.35 -4.51 5.96
C SER A 422 18.94 -3.96 4.57
N GLY A 423 19.27 -4.68 3.49
CA GLY A 423 18.86 -4.31 2.13
C GLY A 423 17.35 -4.28 1.99
N ILE A 424 16.77 -3.12 1.67
CA ILE A 424 15.32 -2.95 1.68
C ILE A 424 14.74 -3.24 0.29
N LEU A 425 13.73 -4.10 0.25
CA LEU A 425 13.00 -4.50 -0.97
C LEU A 425 11.53 -4.09 -0.88
N GLY A 426 10.86 -3.97 -2.02
CA GLY A 426 9.40 -3.80 -2.08
C GLY A 426 8.95 -2.72 -3.06
N GLU A 427 7.65 -2.41 -3.01
CA GLU A 427 6.98 -1.55 -3.98
C GLU A 427 7.50 -0.09 -3.98
N PRO A 428 8.05 0.41 -5.10
CA PRO A 428 8.38 1.83 -5.24
C PRO A 428 7.10 2.66 -5.46
N LEU A 429 6.80 3.58 -4.54
CA LEU A 429 5.68 4.54 -4.70
C LEU A 429 5.96 5.64 -5.72
N HIS A 430 7.24 5.93 -6.02
CA HIS A 430 7.63 6.96 -6.98
C HIS A 430 8.78 6.48 -7.86
N LYS A 431 8.89 7.04 -9.07
CA LYS A 431 9.96 6.72 -10.03
C LYS A 431 11.37 6.83 -9.41
N LYS A 432 11.61 7.85 -8.58
CA LYS A 432 12.89 8.02 -7.85
C LYS A 432 13.23 6.83 -6.92
N HIS A 433 12.23 6.10 -6.40
CA HIS A 433 12.44 4.90 -5.59
C HIS A 433 12.84 3.69 -6.46
N ALA A 434 12.35 3.61 -7.70
CA ALA A 434 12.73 2.58 -8.65
C ALA A 434 14.14 2.80 -9.24
N GLU A 435 14.60 4.05 -9.28
CA GLU A 435 15.86 4.45 -9.93
C GLU A 435 17.04 4.62 -8.96
N THR A 436 16.85 4.40 -7.66
CA THR A 436 17.93 4.51 -6.68
C THR A 436 19.03 3.45 -6.94
N PRO A 437 20.32 3.79 -6.78
CA PRO A 437 21.42 2.82 -6.87
C PRO A 437 21.28 1.63 -5.90
N ALA A 438 20.55 1.82 -4.81
CA ALA A 438 20.26 0.76 -3.83
C ALA A 438 19.12 -0.19 -4.24
N ASN A 439 18.53 -0.03 -5.43
CA ASN A 439 17.49 -0.92 -5.94
C ASN A 439 18.11 -2.14 -6.63
N TRP A 440 18.47 -3.14 -5.83
CA TRP A 440 19.09 -4.39 -6.27
C TRP A 440 18.22 -5.18 -7.26
N VAL A 441 16.89 -5.13 -7.09
CA VAL A 441 15.96 -5.81 -8.01
C VAL A 441 16.00 -5.14 -9.38
N ALA A 442 16.05 -3.81 -9.45
CA ALA A 442 16.22 -3.08 -10.71
C ALA A 442 17.56 -3.40 -11.38
N ALA A 443 18.65 -3.46 -10.62
CA ALA A 443 19.97 -3.80 -11.13
C ALA A 443 20.00 -5.23 -11.72
N LEU A 444 19.43 -6.21 -11.01
CA LEU A 444 19.27 -7.59 -11.52
C LEU A 444 18.39 -7.65 -12.76
N PHE A 445 17.29 -6.89 -12.76
CA PHE A 445 16.37 -6.85 -13.90
C PHE A 445 17.03 -6.29 -15.16
N LYS A 446 17.97 -5.34 -15.00
CA LYS A 446 18.79 -4.76 -16.08
C LYS A 446 20.02 -5.59 -16.43
N GLY A 447 20.41 -6.55 -15.60
CA GLY A 447 21.66 -7.29 -15.74
C GLY A 447 22.91 -6.46 -15.43
N ASP A 448 22.80 -5.44 -14.57
CA ASP A 448 23.90 -4.56 -14.19
C ASP A 448 24.88 -5.24 -13.21
N LYS A 449 25.77 -6.08 -13.76
CA LYS A 449 26.77 -6.82 -12.97
C LYS A 449 27.74 -5.91 -12.23
N ALA A 450 28.05 -4.73 -12.75
CA ALA A 450 29.00 -3.83 -12.10
C ALA A 450 28.52 -3.39 -10.71
N SER A 451 27.21 -3.16 -10.57
CA SER A 451 26.59 -2.83 -9.28
C SER A 451 26.40 -4.05 -8.37
N LEU A 452 26.22 -5.25 -8.94
CA LEU A 452 25.86 -6.48 -8.22
C LEU A 452 27.05 -7.31 -7.73
N ASP A 453 28.11 -7.40 -8.53
CA ASP A 453 29.30 -8.24 -8.27
C ASP A 453 29.99 -7.91 -6.92
N PRO A 454 30.04 -6.66 -6.43
CA PRO A 454 30.61 -6.36 -5.13
C PRO A 454 29.82 -6.93 -3.93
N TRP A 455 28.56 -7.34 -4.13
CA TRP A 455 27.66 -7.82 -3.08
C TRP A 455 26.96 -9.12 -3.46
N PRO A 456 27.67 -10.25 -3.64
CA PRO A 456 27.08 -11.49 -4.18
C PRO A 456 25.99 -12.09 -3.28
N ALA A 457 26.04 -11.79 -1.98
CA ALA A 457 25.09 -12.20 -0.97
C ALA A 457 24.87 -11.08 0.03
N ALA A 458 23.63 -10.92 0.50
CA ALA A 458 23.25 -9.89 1.46
C ALA A 458 22.01 -10.31 2.26
N PHE A 459 21.68 -9.52 3.27
CA PHE A 459 20.43 -9.62 4.01
C PHE A 459 19.39 -8.68 3.40
N PHE A 460 18.14 -9.15 3.31
CA PHE A 460 17.04 -8.41 2.71
C PHE A 460 15.78 -8.43 3.56
N VAL A 461 15.14 -7.27 3.66
CA VAL A 461 13.92 -7.07 4.43
C VAL A 461 12.89 -6.29 3.62
N ASP A 462 11.62 -6.63 3.80
CA ASP A 462 10.54 -5.96 3.08
C ASP A 462 10.27 -4.56 3.66
N ILE A 463 9.99 -3.61 2.77
CA ILE A 463 9.65 -2.23 3.10
C ILE A 463 8.43 -2.12 4.01
N HIS A 464 7.44 -3.02 3.86
CA HIS A 464 6.23 -3.03 4.68
C HIS A 464 6.55 -3.49 6.11
N ASP A 465 7.42 -4.48 6.27
CA ASP A 465 7.88 -4.95 7.59
C ASP A 465 8.66 -3.85 8.30
N ILE A 466 9.57 -3.17 7.59
CA ILE A 466 10.29 -2.02 8.14
C ILE A 466 9.33 -0.90 8.54
N ALA A 467 8.38 -0.56 7.68
CA ALA A 467 7.43 0.51 7.97
C ALA A 467 6.55 0.16 9.19
N LEU A 468 6.10 -1.10 9.28
CA LEU A 468 5.36 -1.60 10.42
C LEU A 468 6.18 -1.56 11.72
N LEU A 469 7.48 -1.89 11.65
CA LEU A 469 8.35 -1.83 12.83
C LEU A 469 8.59 -0.39 13.30
N HIS A 470 8.63 0.60 12.41
CA HIS A 470 8.67 2.01 12.82
C HIS A 470 7.39 2.42 13.56
N VAL A 471 6.24 1.96 13.07
CA VAL A 471 4.96 2.18 13.74
C VAL A 471 4.94 1.48 15.10
N ALA A 472 5.31 0.21 15.17
CA ALA A 472 5.34 -0.56 16.42
C ALA A 472 6.31 0.05 17.44
N ALA A 473 7.50 0.49 17.01
CA ALA A 473 8.48 1.12 17.88
C ALA A 473 8.02 2.48 18.45
N ILE A 474 7.06 3.16 17.81
CA ILE A 474 6.43 4.37 18.35
C ILE A 474 5.20 4.03 19.22
N LEU A 475 4.38 3.08 18.78
CA LEU A 475 3.07 2.86 19.37
C LEU A 475 3.04 1.81 20.47
N ASP A 476 4.05 0.95 20.59
CA ASP A 476 4.08 -0.10 21.59
C ASP A 476 4.65 0.40 22.91
N PRO A 477 3.86 0.44 24.01
CA PRO A 477 4.32 0.95 25.29
C PRO A 477 5.40 0.06 25.94
N GLU A 478 5.61 -1.16 25.45
CA GLU A 478 6.64 -2.08 25.95
C GLU A 478 8.00 -1.85 25.27
N VAL A 479 8.03 -1.22 24.10
CA VAL A 479 9.27 -0.97 23.34
C VAL A 479 9.90 0.33 23.82
N LYS A 480 10.94 0.21 24.65
CA LYS A 480 11.65 1.36 25.22
C LYS A 480 13.14 1.20 25.12
N ASN A 481 13.81 2.22 24.60
CA ASN A 481 15.26 2.20 24.42
C ASN A 481 15.66 0.91 23.69
N ALA A 482 14.98 0.55 22.60
CA ALA A 482 15.25 -0.66 21.85
C ALA A 482 16.18 -0.38 20.65
N ARG A 483 17.06 -1.34 20.33
CA ARG A 483 17.85 -1.36 19.11
C ARG A 483 17.43 -2.58 18.30
N LEU A 484 16.48 -2.38 17.39
CA LEU A 484 15.81 -3.44 16.66
C LEU A 484 16.57 -3.76 15.37
N HIS A 485 17.21 -4.92 15.32
CA HIS A 485 17.84 -5.42 14.09
C HIS A 485 16.80 -6.07 13.17
N THR A 486 16.72 -5.57 11.93
CA THR A 486 15.70 -5.96 10.97
C THR A 486 16.34 -6.45 9.68
N TRP A 487 16.99 -7.62 9.77
CA TRP A 487 17.79 -8.17 8.68
C TRP A 487 16.96 -8.95 7.67
N GLY A 488 15.82 -9.51 8.09
CA GLY A 488 14.95 -10.30 7.23
C GLY A 488 15.62 -11.62 6.81
N HIS A 489 15.76 -11.84 5.51
CA HIS A 489 16.29 -13.07 4.91
C HIS A 489 17.74 -12.89 4.46
N SER A 490 18.62 -13.87 4.72
CA SER A 490 19.88 -13.97 3.97
C SER A 490 19.59 -14.53 2.59
N SER A 491 20.11 -13.92 1.54
CA SER A 491 19.92 -14.41 0.17
C SER A 491 21.08 -14.01 -0.75
N GLN A 492 21.04 -14.53 -1.97
CA GLN A 492 22.05 -14.38 -3.01
C GLN A 492 21.38 -14.23 -4.38
N TRP A 493 22.12 -13.74 -5.38
CA TRP A 493 21.53 -13.32 -6.65
C TRP A 493 20.84 -14.42 -7.47
N ASN A 494 21.23 -15.69 -7.35
CA ASN A 494 20.58 -16.80 -8.06
C ASN A 494 19.15 -17.06 -7.55
N GLU A 495 18.87 -16.81 -6.27
CA GLU A 495 17.49 -16.88 -5.75
C GLU A 495 16.61 -15.79 -6.34
N PHE A 496 17.14 -14.56 -6.43
CA PHE A 496 16.43 -13.47 -7.08
C PHE A 496 16.20 -13.79 -8.56
N LEU A 497 17.23 -14.25 -9.28
CA LEU A 497 17.11 -14.64 -10.68
C LEU A 497 16.09 -15.76 -10.88
N ALA A 498 16.02 -16.74 -9.98
CA ALA A 498 15.02 -17.79 -10.04
C ALA A 498 13.59 -17.24 -9.90
N VAL A 499 13.35 -16.31 -8.97
CA VAL A 499 12.06 -15.63 -8.81
C VAL A 499 11.75 -14.78 -10.04
N LEU A 500 12.69 -13.95 -10.49
CA LEU A 500 12.51 -13.06 -11.64
C LEU A 500 12.22 -13.81 -12.94
N ARG A 501 12.94 -14.91 -13.22
CA ARG A 501 12.68 -15.77 -14.39
C ARG A 501 11.29 -16.39 -14.35
N LYS A 502 10.79 -16.74 -13.16
CA LYS A 502 9.42 -17.24 -13.00
C LYS A 502 8.37 -16.14 -13.21
N LEU A 503 8.64 -14.92 -12.74
CA LEU A 503 7.74 -13.77 -12.88
C LEU A 503 7.75 -13.16 -14.29
N ARG A 504 8.85 -13.31 -15.03
CA ARG A 504 9.04 -12.78 -16.41
C ARG A 504 9.71 -13.84 -17.31
N PRO A 505 9.03 -14.96 -17.62
CA PRO A 505 9.60 -16.05 -18.42
C PRO A 505 9.99 -15.64 -19.85
N GLN A 506 9.43 -14.54 -20.36
CA GLN A 506 9.73 -13.98 -21.66
C GLN A 506 11.00 -13.10 -21.70
N LYS A 507 11.54 -12.71 -20.54
CA LYS A 507 12.74 -11.86 -20.45
C LYS A 507 13.96 -12.75 -20.28
N GLU A 508 14.99 -12.49 -21.07
CA GLU A 508 16.30 -13.09 -20.87
C GLU A 508 17.03 -12.34 -19.75
N PHE A 509 17.35 -13.07 -18.67
CA PHE A 509 18.14 -12.56 -17.56
C PHE A 509 19.58 -13.06 -17.65
N ILE A 510 20.50 -12.40 -16.95
CA ILE A 510 21.88 -12.88 -16.81
C ILE A 510 21.94 -14.32 -16.30
N ALA A 511 23.02 -15.02 -16.66
CA ALA A 511 23.29 -16.37 -16.16
C ALA A 511 23.48 -16.37 -14.64
N ASP A 512 23.30 -17.54 -14.03
CA ASP A 512 23.57 -17.72 -12.61
C ASP A 512 25.03 -17.42 -12.26
N TYR A 513 25.23 -16.84 -11.09
CA TYR A 513 26.53 -16.60 -10.51
C TYR A 513 27.19 -17.92 -10.10
N PRO A 514 28.49 -18.11 -10.38
CA PRO A 514 29.23 -19.28 -9.90
C PRO A 514 29.41 -19.21 -8.39
N ASP A 515 29.45 -20.38 -7.74
CA ASP A 515 29.74 -20.54 -6.30
C ASP A 515 28.90 -19.65 -5.36
N PRO A 516 27.55 -19.74 -5.41
CA PRO A 516 26.70 -18.96 -4.52
C PRO A 516 26.98 -19.33 -3.07
N TYR A 517 26.97 -18.33 -2.20
CA TYR A 517 27.13 -18.51 -0.76
C TYR A 517 26.10 -17.68 -0.01
N TYR A 518 25.89 -18.01 1.26
CA TYR A 518 25.09 -17.21 2.18
C TYR A 518 26.01 -16.56 3.20
N LEU A 519 25.59 -15.42 3.73
CA LEU A 519 26.28 -14.79 4.85
C LEU A 519 25.99 -15.60 6.11
N THR A 520 27.02 -15.81 6.93
CA THR A 520 26.97 -16.61 8.16
C THR A 520 26.70 -15.79 9.41
N MET A 521 26.83 -14.46 9.30
CA MET A 521 26.56 -13.51 10.36
C MET A 521 25.13 -13.67 10.88
N SER A 522 24.91 -13.39 12.15
CA SER A 522 23.59 -13.52 12.76
C SER A 522 23.31 -12.40 13.77
N THR A 523 22.04 -12.16 14.04
CA THR A 523 21.58 -11.26 15.09
C THR A 523 20.31 -11.85 15.69
N ASP A 524 19.99 -11.48 16.93
CA ASP A 524 18.66 -11.72 17.46
C ASP A 524 17.66 -10.79 16.76
N GLN A 525 16.61 -11.38 16.20
CA GLN A 525 15.50 -10.68 15.53
C GLN A 525 14.15 -11.00 16.20
N SER A 526 14.16 -11.72 17.33
CA SER A 526 12.96 -12.22 18.00
C SER A 526 12.02 -11.09 18.42
N GLU A 527 12.56 -9.99 18.94
CA GLU A 527 11.77 -8.80 19.31
C GLU A 527 11.09 -8.16 18.08
N SER A 528 11.81 -7.99 16.97
CA SER A 528 11.23 -7.47 15.73
C SER A 528 10.13 -8.39 15.20
N ILE A 529 10.35 -9.70 15.17
CA ILE A 529 9.34 -10.67 14.73
C ILE A 529 8.12 -10.67 15.67
N ALA A 530 8.34 -10.55 16.99
CA ALA A 530 7.26 -10.45 17.96
C ALA A 530 6.41 -9.19 17.73
N LEU A 531 7.03 -8.06 17.39
CA LEU A 531 6.31 -6.83 17.05
C LEU A 531 5.50 -6.96 15.75
N LEU A 532 6.05 -7.61 14.70
CA LEU A 532 5.29 -7.90 13.48
C LEU A 532 4.05 -8.75 13.78
N LYS A 533 4.19 -9.76 14.64
CA LYS A 533 3.09 -10.61 15.09
C LYS A 533 2.06 -9.83 15.89
N LYS A 534 2.50 -8.99 16.83
CA LYS A 534 1.63 -8.18 17.69
C LYS A 534 0.85 -7.12 16.91
N TRP A 535 1.50 -6.43 15.97
CA TRP A 535 0.94 -5.26 15.29
C TRP A 535 0.34 -5.53 13.90
N ALA A 536 0.57 -6.71 13.32
CA ALA A 536 -0.04 -7.10 12.05
C ALA A 536 -0.47 -8.57 11.96
N GLY A 537 -0.37 -9.35 13.05
CA GLY A 537 -0.66 -10.79 13.01
C GLY A 537 0.30 -11.58 12.12
N GLN A 538 1.46 -11.01 11.78
CA GLN A 538 2.42 -11.60 10.85
C GLN A 538 3.44 -12.46 11.60
N ASP A 539 3.44 -13.76 11.35
CA ASP A 539 4.38 -14.70 11.97
C ASP A 539 5.67 -14.78 11.14
N GLY A 540 6.62 -13.91 11.47
CA GLY A 540 7.91 -13.82 10.79
C GLY A 540 7.99 -12.70 9.74
N TRP A 541 9.08 -12.70 8.97
CA TRP A 541 9.31 -11.74 7.88
C TRP A 541 8.47 -12.08 6.67
N LYS A 542 8.03 -11.06 5.94
CA LYS A 542 7.37 -11.24 4.65
C LYS A 542 8.28 -12.04 3.70
N PRO A 543 7.74 -13.02 2.93
CA PRO A 543 8.57 -13.87 2.10
C PRO A 543 9.33 -13.08 1.03
N LEU A 544 10.63 -13.38 0.87
CA LEU A 544 11.51 -12.71 -0.11
C LEU A 544 10.93 -12.65 -1.53
N LYS A 545 10.30 -13.73 -1.99
CA LYS A 545 9.67 -13.82 -3.31
C LYS A 545 8.59 -12.75 -3.52
N ASP A 546 7.84 -12.42 -2.47
CA ASP A 546 6.72 -11.47 -2.53
C ASP A 546 7.29 -10.04 -2.59
N SER A 547 8.33 -9.76 -1.79
CA SER A 547 9.09 -8.49 -1.85
C SER A 547 9.71 -8.24 -3.22
N ILE A 548 10.27 -9.29 -3.86
CA ILE A 548 10.79 -9.21 -5.23
C ILE A 548 9.67 -8.94 -6.24
N SER A 549 8.52 -9.61 -6.09
CA SER A 549 7.37 -9.41 -6.97
C SER A 549 6.89 -7.96 -6.93
N GLU A 550 6.66 -7.42 -5.74
CA GLU A 550 6.21 -6.04 -5.52
C GLU A 550 7.22 -5.01 -6.04
N SER A 551 8.51 -5.32 -5.96
CA SER A 551 9.57 -4.47 -6.52
C SER A 551 9.48 -4.30 -8.04
N ILE A 552 8.86 -5.24 -8.77
CA ILE A 552 8.72 -5.20 -10.24
C ILE A 552 7.27 -5.04 -10.74
N GLU A 553 6.27 -5.18 -9.86
CA GLU A 553 4.85 -5.03 -10.16
C GLU A 553 4.38 -3.58 -10.05
N ASN A 554 5.08 -2.68 -10.74
CA ASN A 554 4.79 -1.25 -10.72
C ASN A 554 5.01 -0.65 -12.12
N PRO A 555 4.43 0.52 -12.44
CA PRO A 555 4.54 1.14 -13.76
C PRO A 555 5.97 1.55 -14.13
N TYR A 556 6.86 1.70 -13.15
CA TYR A 556 8.25 2.12 -13.36
C TYR A 556 9.14 0.98 -13.90
N PHE A 557 8.68 -0.27 -13.79
CA PHE A 557 9.37 -1.45 -14.31
C PHE A 557 8.81 -1.96 -15.66
N GLN A 558 7.76 -1.34 -16.21
CA GLN A 558 7.05 -1.85 -17.40
C GLN A 558 7.74 -1.55 -18.75
N PHE A 559 8.91 -0.91 -18.78
CA PHE A 559 9.52 -0.41 -20.02
C PHE A 559 11.02 -0.73 -20.21
N GLN A 560 11.51 -1.89 -19.75
CA GLN A 560 12.90 -2.30 -19.98
C GLN A 560 13.09 -3.74 -20.48
#